data_AF-A0A2P0QM81-F1
#
_entry.id   AF-A0A2P0QM81-F1
#
_cell.length_a   1.000
_cell.length_b   1.000
_cell.length_c   1.000
_cell.angle_alpha   90.00
_cell.angle_beta   90.00
_cell.angle_gamma   90.00
#
_symmetry.space_group_name_H-M   'P 1'
#
loop_
_entity.id
_entity.type
_entity.pdbx_description
1 polymer ?
#
loop_
_entity_poly.entity_id
_entity_poly.type
_entity_poly.pdbx_seq_one_letter_code
_entity_poly.pdbx_strand_id
1 'polypeptide(L)'
;DEVRLSHRMMHIARDLSGGEKQRVVLARQLAKEPFMLFADEPTGTLDPETARLVHTMLIEAAKANNMGMVVTSHFSQVIEDVANRAMLLVEGKIAKIGTPHEVIEQFMKGYDDSETFERAELGEKVVVARDLTKRYISVDRGVVKAVNGVTFDVYTKEIFGIIGKSGAGKTTLSRIIAGIIEPTSGEINIRIGEEWVDMTKPGIDQRGRAKEYIGLLHQEYDLFPHRTVLDNLTDAIGLEFPKELAMRKAVI
;
A
#
# COMPACT_ATOMS: atom_id res chain seq x y z
N ASP A 1 22.58 9.09 13.99
CA ASP A 1 22.38 7.62 13.91
C ASP A 1 21.05 7.10 14.44
N GLU A 2 20.35 7.81 15.34
CA GLU A 2 19.11 7.36 16.00
C GLU A 2 18.01 6.85 15.05
N VAL A 3 17.90 7.45 13.86
CA VAL A 3 16.88 7.05 12.87
C VAL A 3 17.37 6.07 11.79
N ARG A 4 18.59 5.54 11.96
CA ARG A 4 19.24 4.56 11.07
C ARG A 4 19.27 4.96 9.58
N LEU A 5 19.46 6.25 9.30
CA LEU A 5 19.48 6.80 7.93
C LEU A 5 20.79 7.52 7.56
N SER A 6 21.86 7.37 8.36
CA SER A 6 23.15 8.02 8.11
C SER A 6 23.73 7.65 6.73
N HIS A 7 23.46 6.44 6.24
CA HIS A 7 23.87 5.98 4.90
C HIS A 7 23.01 6.55 3.74
N ARG A 8 22.00 7.38 4.03
CA ARG A 8 21.06 7.97 3.07
C ARG A 8 20.98 9.51 3.15
N MET A 9 21.90 10.17 3.85
CA MET A 9 21.81 11.60 4.17
C MET A 9 21.64 12.52 2.95
N MET A 10 22.27 12.20 1.81
CA MET A 10 22.22 13.00 0.59
C MET A 10 21.10 12.58 -0.39
N HIS A 11 20.29 11.57 -0.05
CA HIS A 11 19.25 11.08 -0.95
C HIS A 11 18.05 12.03 -1.03
N ILE A 12 17.46 12.14 -2.22
CA ILE A 12 16.24 12.92 -2.43
C ILE A 12 15.06 12.23 -1.74
N ALA A 13 14.26 12.98 -1.00
CA ALA A 13 13.14 12.47 -0.21
C ALA A 13 12.12 11.63 -1.02
N ARG A 14 11.96 11.92 -2.32
CA ARG A 14 11.09 11.16 -3.23
C ARG A 14 11.47 9.68 -3.33
N ASP A 15 12.77 9.38 -3.26
CA ASP A 15 13.32 8.04 -3.50
C ASP A 15 13.45 7.21 -2.21
N LEU A 16 13.02 7.76 -1.08
CA LEU A 16 12.89 7.06 0.18
C LEU A 16 11.63 6.18 0.18
N SER A 17 11.76 4.97 0.73
CA SER A 17 10.61 4.11 1.05
C SER A 17 9.70 4.77 2.08
N GLY A 18 8.45 4.32 2.20
CA GLY A 18 7.50 4.87 3.18
C GLY A 18 8.05 4.87 4.61
N GLY A 19 8.74 3.80 5.01
CA GLY A 19 9.33 3.73 6.35
C GLY A 19 10.58 4.60 6.52
N GLU A 20 11.39 4.77 5.48
CA GLU A 20 12.49 5.74 5.50
C GLU A 20 11.94 7.17 5.63
N LYS A 21 10.89 7.53 4.87
CA LYS A 21 10.22 8.83 4.98
C LYS A 21 9.68 9.06 6.39
N GLN A 22 9.03 8.05 6.98
CA GLN A 22 8.50 8.16 8.33
C GLN A 22 9.61 8.40 9.37
N ARG A 23 10.73 7.69 9.26
CA ARG A 23 11.89 7.90 10.15
C ARG A 23 12.51 9.29 9.98
N VAL A 24 12.58 9.83 8.77
CA VAL A 24 13.00 11.23 8.55
C VAL A 24 12.02 12.21 9.19
N VAL A 25 10.71 12.00 9.02
CA VAL A 25 9.68 12.85 9.62
C VAL A 25 9.79 12.84 11.14
N LEU A 26 9.93 11.65 11.74
CA LEU A 26 10.11 11.50 13.19
C LEU A 26 11.39 12.21 13.67
N ALA A 27 12.53 11.96 13.01
CA ALA A 27 13.80 12.63 13.31
C ALA A 27 13.66 14.16 13.32
N ARG A 28 12.99 14.69 12.29
CA ARG A 28 12.75 16.12 12.14
C ARG A 28 11.90 16.70 13.27
N GLN A 29 10.91 15.97 13.79
CA GLN A 29 10.14 16.45 14.93
C GLN A 29 10.89 16.33 16.25
N LEU A 30 11.61 15.23 16.47
CA LEU A 30 12.39 15.02 17.70
C LEU A 30 13.56 16.00 17.83
N ALA A 31 14.15 16.44 16.71
CA ALA A 31 15.19 17.46 16.69
C ALA A 31 14.77 18.82 17.29
N LYS A 32 13.47 19.04 17.52
CA LYS A 32 12.93 20.24 18.19
C LYS A 32 12.88 20.10 19.71
N GLU A 33 13.25 18.95 20.27
CA GLU A 33 13.12 18.62 21.69
C GLU A 33 11.70 18.92 22.24
N PRO A 34 10.63 18.40 21.61
CA PRO A 34 9.28 18.74 22.02
C PRO A 34 8.93 18.11 23.38
N PHE A 35 8.21 18.85 24.23
CA PHE A 35 7.65 18.30 25.46
C PHE A 35 6.46 17.36 25.20
N MET A 36 5.85 17.44 24.00
CA MET A 36 4.75 16.59 23.57
C MET A 36 4.82 16.27 22.06
N LEU A 37 4.56 15.01 21.68
CA LEU A 37 4.49 14.56 20.29
C LEU A 37 3.13 13.91 19.98
N PHE A 38 2.51 14.34 18.89
CA PHE A 38 1.34 13.68 18.31
C PHE A 38 1.80 12.85 17.10
N ALA A 39 1.66 11.53 17.18
CA ALA A 39 2.02 10.60 16.13
C ALA A 39 0.74 10.05 15.49
N ASP A 40 0.34 10.65 14.37
CA ASP A 40 -0.84 10.23 13.63
C ASP A 40 -0.52 9.05 12.70
N GLU A 41 -1.13 7.89 12.96
CA GLU A 41 -0.91 6.62 12.23
C GLU A 41 0.55 6.37 11.82
N PRO A 42 1.50 6.31 12.77
CA PRO A 42 2.91 6.39 12.43
C PRO A 42 3.46 5.18 11.66
N THR A 43 2.67 4.11 11.51
CA THR A 43 3.09 2.86 10.88
C THR A 43 2.09 2.28 9.88
N GLY A 44 1.02 3.01 9.53
CA GLY A 44 -0.14 2.44 8.83
C GLY A 44 0.15 1.79 7.47
N THR A 45 1.13 2.32 6.73
CA THR A 45 1.50 1.83 5.39
C THR A 45 2.80 1.02 5.38
N LEU A 46 3.32 0.65 6.55
CA LEU A 46 4.64 0.02 6.67
C LEU A 46 4.52 -1.50 6.78
N ASP A 47 5.52 -2.22 6.27
CA ASP A 47 5.62 -3.66 6.53
C ASP A 47 5.95 -3.93 8.02
N PRO A 48 5.66 -5.13 8.55
CA PRO A 48 5.79 -5.42 9.98
C PRO A 48 7.18 -5.16 10.58
N GLU A 49 8.26 -5.44 9.83
CA GLU A 49 9.62 -5.24 10.31
C GLU A 49 9.95 -3.74 10.42
N THR A 50 9.57 -2.98 9.39
CA THR A 50 9.78 -1.53 9.37
C THR A 50 8.91 -0.82 10.41
N ALA A 51 7.67 -1.29 10.62
CA ALA A 51 6.77 -0.79 11.66
C ALA A 51 7.38 -0.96 13.06
N ARG A 52 7.89 -2.16 13.37
CA ARG A 52 8.55 -2.46 14.67
C ARG A 52 9.73 -1.54 14.95
N LEU A 53 10.52 -1.21 13.92
CA LEU A 53 11.61 -0.25 14.06
C LEU A 53 11.09 1.13 14.47
N VAL A 54 10.03 1.63 13.83
CA VAL A 54 9.43 2.92 14.16
C VAL A 54 8.83 2.91 15.57
N HIS A 55 8.14 1.84 15.98
CA HIS A 55 7.62 1.68 17.35
C HIS A 55 8.71 1.77 18.40
N THR A 56 9.82 1.04 18.17
CA THR A 56 10.98 1.07 19.07
C THR A 56 11.50 2.50 19.25
N MET A 57 11.63 3.25 18.14
CA MET A 57 12.08 4.64 18.18
C MET A 57 11.12 5.57 18.93
N LEU A 58 9.80 5.37 18.78
CA LEU A 58 8.79 6.15 19.51
C LEU A 58 8.89 5.92 21.02
N ILE A 59 9.03 4.65 21.45
CA ILE A 59 9.17 4.27 22.85
C ILE A 59 10.46 4.86 23.44
N GLU A 60 11.58 4.74 22.72
CA GLU A 60 12.88 5.29 23.14
C GLU A 60 12.82 6.82 23.25
N ALA A 61 12.22 7.51 22.27
CA ALA A 61 12.10 8.97 22.30
C ALA A 61 11.24 9.47 23.46
N ALA A 62 10.11 8.81 23.74
CA ALA A 62 9.25 9.16 24.88
C ALA A 62 10.00 9.02 26.22
N LYS A 63 10.79 7.95 26.37
CA LYS A 63 11.59 7.68 27.57
C LYS A 63 12.78 8.64 27.73
N ALA A 64 13.54 8.86 26.66
CA ALA A 64 14.76 9.66 26.70
C ALA A 64 14.48 11.15 26.93
N ASN A 65 13.40 11.67 26.33
CA ASN A 65 13.11 13.11 26.32
C ASN A 65 12.09 13.54 27.37
N ASN A 66 11.67 12.64 28.27
CA ASN A 66 10.60 12.86 29.25
C ASN A 66 9.37 13.54 28.62
N MET A 67 8.97 13.03 27.46
CA MET A 67 8.02 13.66 26.55
C MET A 67 6.66 12.97 26.63
N GLY A 68 5.58 13.75 26.66
CA GLY A 68 4.23 13.22 26.49
C GLY A 68 3.99 12.78 25.05
N MET A 69 3.38 11.63 24.82
CA MET A 69 3.11 11.15 23.46
C MET A 69 1.66 10.69 23.31
N VAL A 70 1.03 11.12 22.21
CA VAL A 70 -0.30 10.65 21.79
C VAL A 70 -0.13 9.97 20.44
N VAL A 71 -0.58 8.72 20.35
CA VAL A 71 -0.49 7.92 19.13
C VAL A 71 -1.90 7.50 18.71
N THR A 72 -2.23 7.69 17.44
CA THR A 72 -3.44 7.15 16.81
C THR A 72 -3.08 5.96 15.93
N SER A 73 -3.95 4.96 15.88
CA SER A 73 -3.78 3.79 15.02
C SER A 73 -5.11 3.04 14.89
N HIS A 74 -5.40 2.55 13.68
CA HIS A 74 -6.45 1.56 13.46
C HIS A 74 -5.97 0.12 13.66
N PHE A 75 -4.65 -0.09 13.77
CA PHE A 75 -4.06 -1.39 14.10
C PHE A 75 -3.89 -1.53 15.61
N SER A 76 -4.60 -2.51 16.19
CA SER A 76 -4.59 -2.82 17.63
C SER A 76 -3.18 -3.12 18.17
N GLN A 77 -2.36 -3.86 17.40
CA GLN A 77 -0.99 -4.20 17.75
C GLN A 77 -0.12 -2.98 18.09
N VAL A 78 -0.28 -1.87 17.35
CA VAL A 78 0.51 -0.64 17.57
C VAL A 78 0.19 -0.01 18.92
N ILE A 79 -1.08 0.01 19.28
CA ILE A 79 -1.54 0.56 20.56
C ILE A 79 -1.08 -0.33 21.71
N GLU A 80 -1.15 -1.66 21.53
CA GLU A 80 -0.65 -2.63 22.51
C GLU A 80 0.86 -2.47 22.75
N ASP A 81 1.64 -2.29 21.70
CA ASP A 81 3.11 -2.26 21.77
C ASP A 81 3.66 -0.93 22.31
N VAL A 82 3.01 0.21 22.02
CA VAL A 82 3.57 1.55 22.25
C VAL A 82 2.91 2.31 23.40
N ALA A 83 1.61 2.13 23.63
CA ALA A 83 0.87 2.98 24.56
C ALA A 83 0.89 2.44 26.00
N ASN A 84 0.96 3.33 26.99
CA ASN A 84 0.76 2.93 28.39
C ASN A 84 -0.73 2.77 28.74
N ARG A 85 -1.59 3.57 28.11
CA ARG A 85 -3.05 3.59 28.26
C ARG A 85 -3.67 3.97 26.92
N ALA A 86 -4.89 3.51 26.67
CA ALA A 86 -5.60 3.78 25.42
C ALA A 86 -7.00 4.33 25.67
N MET A 87 -7.56 4.94 24.63
CA MET A 87 -8.93 5.46 24.61
C MET A 87 -9.65 4.93 23.37
N LEU A 88 -10.82 4.33 23.56
CA LEU A 88 -11.75 4.00 22.48
C LEU A 88 -12.68 5.20 22.26
N LEU A 89 -12.67 5.73 21.04
CA LEU A 89 -13.57 6.78 20.59
C LEU A 89 -14.64 6.16 19.68
N VAL A 90 -15.92 6.39 20.00
CA VAL A 90 -17.07 5.94 19.18
C VAL A 90 -18.01 7.13 19.02
N GLU A 91 -18.35 7.47 17.78
CA GLU A 91 -19.24 8.61 17.46
C GLU A 91 -18.83 9.93 18.14
N GLY A 92 -17.52 10.18 18.22
CA GLY A 92 -16.97 11.38 18.88
C GLY A 92 -17.07 11.38 20.41
N LYS A 93 -17.47 10.27 21.03
CA LYS A 93 -17.56 10.12 22.49
C LYS A 93 -16.56 9.08 22.99
N ILE A 94 -16.12 9.26 24.24
CA ILE A 94 -15.24 8.30 24.92
C ILE A 94 -16.07 7.08 25.29
N ALA A 95 -15.85 5.96 24.60
CA ALA A 95 -16.50 4.69 24.91
C ALA A 95 -15.76 3.93 26.03
N LYS A 96 -14.42 4.04 26.08
CA LYS A 96 -13.59 3.45 27.13
C LYS A 96 -12.23 4.15 27.23
N ILE A 97 -11.69 4.22 28.45
CA ILE A 97 -10.28 4.51 28.72
C ILE A 97 -9.77 3.43 29.67
N GLY A 98 -8.62 2.85 29.38
CA GLY A 98 -8.06 1.77 30.19
C GLY A 98 -6.66 1.39 29.76
N THR A 99 -6.28 0.16 30.07
CA THR A 99 -5.08 -0.44 29.48
C THR A 99 -5.30 -0.64 27.97
N PRO A 100 -4.23 -0.67 27.15
CA PRO A 100 -4.34 -1.01 25.73
C PRO A 100 -5.15 -2.29 25.49
N HIS A 101 -4.84 -3.34 26.23
CA HIS A 101 -5.50 -4.64 26.15
C HIS A 101 -7.02 -4.57 26.32
N GLU A 102 -7.50 -3.94 27.40
CA GLU A 102 -8.93 -3.81 27.69
C GLU A 102 -9.69 -2.96 26.66
N VAL A 103 -9.00 -1.99 26.06
CA VAL A 103 -9.55 -1.11 25.04
C VAL A 103 -9.64 -1.83 23.71
N ILE A 104 -8.61 -2.60 23.35
CA ILE A 104 -8.55 -3.42 22.14
C ILE A 104 -9.60 -4.53 22.20
N GLU A 105 -9.73 -5.21 23.34
CA GLU A 105 -10.77 -6.24 23.53
C GLU A 105 -12.17 -5.66 23.27
N GLN A 106 -12.47 -4.47 23.80
CA GLN A 106 -13.75 -3.81 23.53
C GLN A 106 -13.87 -3.33 22.07
N PHE A 107 -12.78 -2.87 21.45
CA PHE A 107 -12.77 -2.46 20.04
C PHE A 107 -13.05 -3.65 19.09
N MET A 108 -12.49 -4.81 19.39
CA MET A 108 -12.68 -6.03 18.59
C MET A 108 -14.03 -6.71 18.84
N LYS A 109 -14.77 -6.31 19.88
CA LYS A 109 -16.07 -6.88 20.22
C LYS A 109 -17.11 -6.53 19.14
N GLY A 110 -17.30 -7.45 18.19
CA GLY A 110 -18.18 -7.28 17.02
C GLY A 110 -17.46 -7.39 15.68
N TYR A 111 -16.12 -7.38 15.68
CA TYR A 111 -15.31 -7.84 14.56
C TYR A 111 -15.13 -9.34 14.67
N ASP A 112 -16.15 -10.09 14.29
CA ASP A 112 -16.05 -11.53 14.17
C ASP A 112 -15.49 -11.84 12.78
N ASP A 113 -14.20 -12.20 12.71
CA ASP A 113 -13.50 -12.56 11.46
C ASP A 113 -13.94 -13.94 10.93
N SER A 114 -15.14 -14.39 11.32
CA SER A 114 -15.72 -15.70 11.03
C SER A 114 -16.38 -15.78 9.66
N GLU A 115 -16.31 -14.71 8.86
CA GLU A 115 -16.68 -14.77 7.44
C GLU A 115 -15.72 -15.71 6.70
N THR A 116 -16.16 -16.96 6.51
CA THR A 116 -15.44 -17.91 5.66
C THR A 116 -15.69 -17.56 4.20
N PHE A 117 -14.67 -17.02 3.54
CA PHE A 117 -14.70 -16.79 2.09
C PHE A 117 -14.48 -18.12 1.34
N GLU A 118 -15.44 -18.51 0.50
CA GLU A 118 -15.30 -19.66 -0.38
C GLU A 118 -14.24 -19.38 -1.45
N ARG A 119 -13.36 -20.36 -1.70
CA ARG A 119 -12.39 -20.27 -2.80
C ARG A 119 -13.09 -20.63 -4.10
N ALA A 120 -13.11 -19.70 -5.04
CA ALA A 120 -13.67 -19.93 -6.37
C ALA A 120 -12.90 -21.03 -7.12
N GLU A 121 -13.63 -21.80 -7.93
CA GLU A 121 -13.01 -22.68 -8.92
C GLU A 121 -12.27 -21.84 -9.97
N LEU A 122 -10.99 -22.14 -10.13
CA LEU A 122 -10.13 -21.45 -11.09
C LEU A 122 -10.53 -21.82 -12.51
N GLY A 123 -10.54 -20.83 -13.40
CA GLY A 123 -10.71 -21.06 -14.83
C GLY A 123 -9.36 -21.19 -15.55
N GLU A 124 -9.23 -20.50 -16.67
CA GLU A 124 -8.07 -20.61 -17.55
C GLU A 124 -7.04 -19.52 -17.27
N LYS A 125 -5.81 -19.66 -17.77
CA LYS A 125 -4.75 -18.66 -17.57
C LYS A 125 -5.11 -17.33 -18.25
N VAL A 126 -4.97 -16.25 -17.51
CA VAL A 126 -5.17 -14.87 -17.99
C VAL A 126 -3.87 -14.05 -17.99
N VAL A 127 -2.92 -14.36 -17.10
CA VAL A 127 -1.55 -13.79 -17.12
C VAL A 127 -0.54 -14.92 -17.10
N VAL A 128 0.48 -14.82 -17.94
CA VAL A 128 1.63 -15.74 -17.98
C VAL A 128 2.90 -14.92 -17.98
N ALA A 129 3.71 -15.04 -16.93
CA ALA A 129 5.01 -14.38 -16.82
C ALA A 129 6.13 -15.40 -16.66
N ARG A 130 7.22 -15.25 -17.41
CA ARG A 130 8.38 -16.16 -17.41
C ARG A 130 9.68 -15.37 -17.33
N ASP A 131 10.52 -15.75 -16.37
CA ASP A 131 11.83 -15.14 -16.09
C ASP A 131 11.81 -13.60 -16.07
N LEU A 132 10.71 -13.03 -15.57
CA LEU A 132 10.44 -11.61 -15.66
C LEU A 132 11.45 -10.84 -14.80
N THR A 133 12.12 -9.85 -15.40
CA THR A 133 13.15 -9.07 -14.74
C THR A 133 12.98 -7.59 -15.02
N LYS A 134 13.11 -6.75 -13.99
CA LYS A 134 13.13 -5.29 -14.10
C LYS A 134 14.31 -4.73 -13.32
N ARG A 135 15.18 -4.03 -14.04
CA ARG A 135 16.35 -3.33 -13.50
C ARG A 135 16.14 -1.82 -13.61
N TYR A 136 16.46 -1.12 -12.53
CA TYR A 136 16.58 0.34 -12.51
C TYR A 136 18.03 0.72 -12.30
N ILE A 137 18.47 1.77 -12.99
CA ILE A 137 19.77 2.38 -12.76
C ILE A 137 19.55 3.53 -11.79
N SER A 138 20.17 3.43 -10.62
CA SER A 138 20.21 4.47 -9.60
C SER A 138 21.62 5.01 -9.54
N VAL A 139 21.75 6.34 -9.43
CA VAL A 139 23.06 7.01 -9.29
C VAL A 139 23.76 6.52 -8.01
N ASP A 140 23.02 6.37 -6.92
CA ASP A 140 23.57 6.03 -5.60
C ASP A 140 23.63 4.52 -5.32
N ARG A 141 22.71 3.74 -5.90
CA ARG A 141 22.57 2.30 -5.62
C ARG A 141 23.09 1.41 -6.74
N GLY A 142 23.60 2.00 -7.82
CA GLY A 142 23.94 1.28 -9.04
C GLY A 142 22.71 0.58 -9.63
N VAL A 143 22.85 -0.68 -10.01
CA VAL A 143 21.76 -1.45 -10.62
C VAL A 143 20.86 -2.07 -9.55
N VAL A 144 19.63 -1.57 -9.44
CA VAL A 144 18.60 -2.12 -8.55
C VAL A 144 17.75 -3.11 -9.33
N LYS A 145 17.76 -4.39 -8.92
CA LYS A 145 16.90 -5.44 -9.48
C LYS A 145 15.56 -5.44 -8.74
N ALA A 146 14.58 -4.69 -9.24
CA ALA A 146 13.27 -4.59 -8.61
C ALA A 146 12.39 -5.81 -8.85
N VAL A 147 12.56 -6.49 -9.97
CA VAL A 147 11.99 -7.82 -10.26
C VAL A 147 13.14 -8.65 -10.84
N ASN A 148 13.30 -9.90 -10.41
CA ASN A 148 14.48 -10.71 -10.74
C ASN A 148 14.11 -12.18 -10.98
N GLY A 149 13.90 -12.55 -12.24
CA GLY A 149 13.59 -13.92 -12.65
C GLY A 149 12.26 -14.45 -12.15
N VAL A 150 11.23 -13.59 -12.05
CA VAL A 150 9.93 -13.97 -11.50
C VAL A 150 9.10 -14.72 -12.53
N THR A 151 8.60 -15.90 -12.16
CA THR A 151 7.77 -16.77 -13.01
C THR A 151 6.49 -17.14 -12.28
N PHE A 152 5.34 -16.85 -12.89
CA PHE A 152 4.03 -17.16 -12.33
C PHE A 152 2.96 -17.14 -13.43
N ASP A 153 1.81 -17.72 -13.10
CA ASP A 153 0.57 -17.64 -13.88
C ASP A 153 -0.53 -17.07 -12.99
N VAL A 154 -1.48 -16.36 -13.59
CA VAL A 154 -2.75 -15.96 -12.95
C VAL A 154 -3.89 -16.51 -13.77
N TYR A 155 -4.94 -17.01 -13.12
CA TYR A 155 -6.10 -17.63 -13.74
C TYR A 155 -7.34 -16.74 -13.65
N THR A 156 -8.28 -16.92 -14.56
CA THR A 156 -9.62 -16.31 -14.43
C THR A 156 -10.29 -16.83 -13.17
N LYS A 157 -11.02 -15.96 -12.46
CA LYS A 157 -11.62 -16.23 -11.14
C LYS A 157 -10.60 -16.40 -9.99
N GLU A 158 -9.31 -16.21 -10.24
CA GLU A 158 -8.29 -16.25 -9.19
C GLU A 158 -8.13 -14.88 -8.52
N ILE A 159 -8.05 -14.87 -7.19
CA ILE A 159 -7.49 -13.75 -6.43
C ILE A 159 -6.03 -14.11 -6.12
N PHE A 160 -5.11 -13.68 -6.99
CA PHE A 160 -3.69 -13.94 -6.82
C PHE A 160 -3.04 -12.92 -5.89
N GLY A 161 -2.66 -13.36 -4.69
CA GLY A 161 -2.05 -12.51 -3.66
C GLY A 161 -0.54 -12.31 -3.85
N ILE A 162 -0.08 -11.05 -3.82
CA ILE A 162 1.35 -10.71 -3.80
C ILE A 162 1.72 -10.12 -2.44
N ILE A 163 2.50 -10.86 -1.67
CA ILE A 163 3.02 -10.42 -0.37
C ILE A 163 4.54 -10.22 -0.41
N GLY A 164 5.04 -9.28 0.38
CA GLY A 164 6.46 -9.00 0.51
C GLY A 164 6.73 -7.74 1.31
N LYS A 165 7.95 -7.59 1.82
CA LYS A 165 8.38 -6.40 2.58
C LYS A 165 8.30 -5.11 1.74
N SER A 166 8.43 -3.95 2.38
CA SER A 166 8.60 -2.69 1.64
C SER A 166 9.85 -2.76 0.76
N GLY A 167 9.75 -2.26 -0.47
CA GLY A 167 10.84 -2.33 -1.45
C GLY A 167 11.05 -3.70 -2.14
N ALA A 168 10.26 -4.74 -1.81
CA ALA A 168 10.37 -6.06 -2.44
C ALA A 168 9.99 -6.13 -3.93
N GLY A 169 9.59 -5.01 -4.54
CA GLY A 169 9.24 -4.95 -5.96
C GLY A 169 7.76 -5.13 -6.29
N LYS A 170 6.87 -5.27 -5.30
CA LYS A 170 5.40 -5.46 -5.50
C LYS A 170 4.79 -4.43 -6.45
N THR A 171 5.01 -3.14 -6.17
CA THR A 171 4.50 -2.03 -7.00
C THR A 171 5.10 -2.07 -8.41
N THR A 172 6.39 -2.38 -8.54
CA THR A 172 7.03 -2.57 -9.84
C THR A 172 6.38 -3.70 -10.63
N LEU A 173 6.17 -4.86 -10.01
CA LEU A 173 5.53 -6.00 -10.64
C LEU A 173 4.10 -5.67 -11.07
N SER A 174 3.29 -5.04 -10.20
CA SER A 174 1.93 -4.62 -10.53
C SER A 174 1.87 -3.65 -11.71
N ARG A 175 2.84 -2.72 -11.81
CA ARG A 175 2.94 -1.76 -12.92
C ARG A 175 3.37 -2.44 -14.24
N ILE A 176 4.15 -3.52 -14.17
CA ILE A 176 4.47 -4.34 -15.35
C ILE A 176 3.22 -5.08 -15.83
N ILE A 177 2.47 -5.70 -14.91
CA ILE A 177 1.22 -6.39 -15.22
C ILE A 177 0.20 -5.41 -15.82
N ALA A 178 0.05 -4.22 -15.23
CA ALA A 178 -0.82 -3.16 -15.75
C ALA A 178 -0.32 -2.50 -17.05
N GLY A 179 0.82 -2.96 -17.60
CA GLY A 179 1.42 -2.42 -18.82
C GLY A 179 1.99 -0.99 -18.69
N ILE A 180 1.98 -0.39 -17.50
CA ILE A 180 2.46 0.97 -17.27
C ILE A 180 3.97 1.07 -17.55
N ILE A 181 4.72 0.03 -17.17
CA ILE A 181 6.16 -0.06 -17.40
C ILE A 181 6.52 -1.37 -18.09
N GLU A 182 7.60 -1.36 -18.87
CA GLU A 182 8.11 -2.56 -19.54
C GLU A 182 9.06 -3.33 -18.62
N PRO A 183 9.12 -4.66 -18.68
CA PRO A 183 10.23 -5.40 -18.10
C PRO A 183 11.55 -5.07 -18.83
N THR A 184 12.68 -5.32 -18.16
CA THR A 184 14.01 -5.26 -18.79
C THR A 184 14.32 -6.52 -19.59
N SER A 185 13.82 -7.67 -19.14
CA SER A 185 13.93 -8.95 -19.84
C SER A 185 12.87 -9.94 -19.33
N GLY A 186 12.76 -11.09 -20.00
CA GLY A 186 11.74 -12.09 -19.74
C GLY A 186 10.48 -11.84 -20.56
N GLU A 187 9.45 -12.62 -20.29
CA GLU A 187 8.19 -12.63 -21.03
C GLU A 187 7.02 -12.36 -20.11
N ILE A 188 6.05 -11.62 -20.60
CA ILE A 188 4.76 -11.44 -19.94
C ILE A 188 3.68 -11.33 -21.02
N ASN A 189 2.70 -12.22 -20.96
CA ASN A 189 1.57 -12.26 -21.89
C ASN A 189 0.27 -12.19 -21.11
N ILE A 190 -0.69 -11.44 -21.66
CA ILE A 190 -2.03 -11.29 -21.09
C ILE A 190 -3.06 -11.75 -22.11
N ARG A 191 -4.05 -12.51 -21.64
CA ARG A 191 -5.11 -13.02 -22.50
C ARG A 191 -6.28 -12.05 -22.58
N ILE A 192 -6.68 -11.69 -23.79
CA ILE A 192 -7.86 -10.85 -24.08
C ILE A 192 -8.77 -11.63 -25.02
N GLY A 193 -9.93 -12.04 -24.53
CA GLY A 193 -10.76 -13.01 -25.24
C GLY A 193 -10.00 -14.32 -25.43
N GLU A 194 -9.81 -14.74 -26.68
CA GLU A 194 -9.08 -15.96 -27.04
C GLU A 194 -7.61 -15.69 -27.42
N GLU A 195 -7.18 -14.43 -27.49
CA GLU A 195 -5.86 -14.04 -27.99
C GLU A 195 -4.88 -13.72 -26.85
N TRP A 196 -3.60 -14.02 -27.07
CA TRP A 196 -2.51 -13.62 -26.19
C TRP A 196 -1.83 -12.36 -26.71
N VAL A 197 -1.70 -11.37 -25.82
CA VAL A 197 -1.04 -10.10 -26.07
C VAL A 197 0.31 -10.07 -25.36
N ASP A 198 1.37 -9.78 -26.13
CA ASP A 198 2.73 -9.66 -25.63
C ASP A 198 2.92 -8.28 -24.95
N MET A 199 3.04 -8.29 -23.63
CA MET A 199 3.17 -7.07 -22.83
C MET A 199 4.58 -6.48 -22.89
N THR A 200 5.55 -7.16 -23.50
CA THR A 200 6.89 -6.61 -23.71
C THR A 200 6.93 -5.65 -24.90
N LYS A 201 5.98 -5.74 -25.84
CA LYS A 201 5.94 -4.92 -27.05
C LYS A 201 5.03 -3.70 -26.91
N PRO A 202 5.52 -2.48 -27.17
CA PRO A 202 4.66 -1.30 -27.24
C PRO A 202 3.78 -1.33 -28.50
N GLY A 203 2.68 -0.56 -28.49
CA GLY A 203 1.79 -0.39 -29.64
C GLY A 203 0.33 -0.61 -29.30
N ILE A 204 -0.56 0.00 -30.10
CA ILE A 204 -2.02 -0.09 -29.91
C ILE A 204 -2.54 -1.53 -30.06
N ASP A 205 -1.90 -2.36 -30.87
CA ASP A 205 -2.28 -3.76 -31.08
C ASP A 205 -1.61 -4.73 -30.10
N GLN A 206 -0.68 -4.25 -29.28
CA GLN A 206 0.10 -5.03 -28.32
C GLN A 206 -0.20 -4.56 -26.89
N ARG A 207 0.82 -4.19 -26.10
CA ARG A 207 0.62 -3.72 -24.72
C ARG A 207 -0.44 -2.60 -24.59
N GLY A 208 -0.57 -1.73 -25.59
CA GLY A 208 -1.61 -0.69 -25.63
C GLY A 208 -3.01 -1.26 -25.55
N ARG A 209 -3.33 -2.29 -26.34
CA ARG A 209 -4.61 -3.02 -26.32
C ARG A 209 -4.93 -3.57 -24.94
N ALA A 210 -3.96 -4.21 -24.29
CA ALA A 210 -4.18 -4.84 -22.99
C ALA A 210 -4.50 -3.85 -21.88
N LYS A 211 -3.91 -2.64 -21.92
CA LYS A 211 -4.15 -1.60 -20.90
C LYS A 211 -5.62 -1.22 -20.76
N GLU A 212 -6.37 -1.22 -21.86
CA GLU A 212 -7.79 -0.85 -21.86
C GLU A 212 -8.66 -1.79 -21.01
N TYR A 213 -8.18 -3.02 -20.79
CA TYR A 213 -8.88 -4.07 -20.05
C TYR A 213 -8.30 -4.31 -18.64
N ILE A 214 -7.29 -3.53 -18.23
CA ILE A 214 -6.62 -3.70 -16.93
C ILE A 214 -6.85 -2.46 -16.07
N GLY A 215 -7.73 -2.60 -15.08
CA GLY A 215 -7.86 -1.62 -14.01
C GLY A 215 -6.71 -1.71 -13.02
N LEU A 216 -6.17 -0.57 -12.59
CA LEU A 216 -5.19 -0.50 -11.52
C LEU A 216 -5.70 0.44 -10.42
N LEU A 217 -5.88 -0.10 -9.23
CA LEU A 217 -6.10 0.71 -8.03
C LEU A 217 -4.73 1.16 -7.50
N HIS A 218 -4.53 2.47 -7.40
CA HIS A 218 -3.30 3.06 -6.88
C HIS A 218 -3.28 3.08 -5.35
N GLN A 219 -2.07 3.10 -4.78
CA GLN A 219 -1.87 3.18 -3.34
C GLN A 219 -2.24 4.57 -2.77
N GLU A 220 -2.21 5.60 -3.61
CA GLU A 220 -2.69 6.95 -3.26
C GLU A 220 -4.17 7.05 -3.66
N TYR A 221 -5.01 7.54 -2.74
CA TYR A 221 -6.44 7.70 -2.93
C TYR A 221 -6.73 8.93 -3.82
N ASP A 222 -6.39 8.82 -5.11
CA ASP A 222 -6.63 9.89 -6.08
C ASP A 222 -8.09 9.89 -6.53
N LEU A 223 -8.95 10.52 -5.72
CA LEU A 223 -10.29 10.96 -6.14
C LEU A 223 -10.21 12.42 -6.62
N PHE A 224 -11.13 12.84 -7.48
CA PHE A 224 -11.33 14.25 -7.76
C PHE A 224 -12.09 14.88 -6.58
N PRO A 225 -11.42 15.63 -5.67
CA PRO A 225 -11.97 15.97 -4.36
C PRO A 225 -13.12 16.99 -4.43
N HIS A 226 -13.25 17.69 -5.55
CA HIS A 226 -14.28 18.69 -5.83
C HIS A 226 -15.46 18.11 -6.63
N ARG A 227 -15.52 16.78 -6.77
CA ARG A 227 -16.50 16.07 -7.58
C ARG A 227 -17.32 15.12 -6.71
N THR A 228 -18.56 14.86 -7.12
CA THR A 228 -19.38 13.86 -6.43
C THR A 228 -18.87 12.45 -6.71
N VAL A 229 -19.31 11.46 -5.92
CA VAL A 229 -19.04 10.03 -6.19
C VAL A 229 -19.51 9.66 -7.59
N LEU A 230 -20.67 10.17 -8.01
CA LEU A 230 -21.22 9.93 -9.34
C LEU A 230 -20.29 10.43 -10.44
N ASP A 231 -19.78 11.66 -10.29
CA ASP A 231 -18.89 12.27 -11.27
C ASP A 231 -17.55 11.52 -11.37
N ASN A 232 -16.97 11.09 -10.24
CA ASN A 232 -15.75 10.27 -10.21
C ASN A 232 -15.95 8.92 -10.94
N LEU A 233 -17.15 8.36 -10.89
CA LEU A 233 -17.49 7.11 -11.58
C LEU A 233 -17.74 7.32 -13.08
N THR A 234 -18.38 8.43 -13.48
CA THR A 234 -18.72 8.68 -14.88
C THR A 234 -17.53 9.15 -15.71
N ASP A 235 -16.64 9.96 -15.12
CA ASP A 235 -15.49 10.53 -15.85
C ASP A 235 -14.47 9.44 -16.25
N ALA A 236 -14.33 8.38 -15.45
CA ALA A 236 -13.46 7.25 -15.75
C ALA A 236 -13.91 6.44 -17.00
N ILE A 237 -15.17 6.59 -17.43
CA ILE A 237 -15.77 5.80 -18.51
C ILE A 237 -15.78 6.58 -19.85
N GLY A 238 -15.35 7.85 -19.86
CA GLY A 238 -15.12 8.62 -21.10
C GLY A 238 -16.37 8.86 -21.96
N LEU A 239 -17.56 8.63 -21.42
CA LEU A 239 -18.85 8.77 -22.09
C LEU A 239 -19.74 9.69 -21.27
N GLU A 240 -20.45 10.62 -21.90
CA GLU A 240 -21.59 11.33 -21.28
C GLU A 240 -22.67 10.28 -20.93
N PHE A 241 -22.52 9.64 -19.77
CA PHE A 241 -23.47 8.65 -19.29
C PHE A 241 -24.73 9.35 -18.79
N PRO A 242 -25.94 8.89 -19.19
CA PRO A 242 -27.17 9.35 -18.56
C PRO A 242 -27.10 9.07 -17.05
N LYS A 243 -27.33 10.11 -16.22
CA LYS A 243 -27.16 10.06 -14.75
C LYS A 243 -27.82 8.84 -14.10
N GLU A 244 -28.96 8.40 -14.61
CA GLU A 244 -29.74 7.26 -14.08
C GLU A 244 -28.99 5.91 -14.11
N LEU A 245 -28.16 5.66 -15.13
CA LEU A 245 -27.38 4.43 -15.26
C LEU A 245 -26.15 4.43 -14.36
N ALA A 246 -25.51 5.59 -14.22
CA ALA A 246 -24.36 5.76 -13.32
C ALA A 246 -24.79 5.64 -11.85
N MET A 247 -25.97 6.15 -11.47
CA MET A 247 -26.53 5.97 -10.14
C MET A 247 -26.79 4.49 -9.80
N ARG A 248 -27.25 3.67 -10.75
CA ARG A 248 -27.47 2.23 -10.52
C ARG A 248 -26.19 1.45 -10.23
N LYS A 249 -25.05 1.85 -10.82
CA LYS A 249 -23.75 1.19 -10.56
C LYS A 249 -23.06 1.67 -9.29
N ALA A 250 -23.33 2.90 -8.83
CA ALA A 250 -22.75 3.43 -7.59
C ALA A 250 -23.33 2.82 -6.31
N VAL A 251 -24.52 2.22 -6.41
CA VAL A 251 -25.28 1.64 -5.27
C VAL A 251 -25.04 0.13 -5.12
N ILE A 252 -24.41 -0.51 -6.11
CA ILE A 252 -23.96 -1.91 -6.07
C ILE A 252 -22.54 -1.93 -5.53
#